data_AF-A0A2M7QJM9-F1
#
_entry.id   AF-A0A2M7QJM9-F1
#
_cell.length_a   1.000
_cell.length_b   1.000
_cell.length_c   1.000
_cell.angle_alpha   90.00
_cell.angle_beta   90.00
_cell.angle_gamma   90.00
#
_symmetry.space_group_name_H-M   'P 1'
#
loop_
_entity.id
_entity.type
_entity.pdbx_description
1 polymer ?
#
loop_
_entity_poly.entity_id
_entity_poly.type
_entity_poly.pdbx_seq_one_letter_code
_entity_poly.pdbx_strand_id
1 'polypeptide(L)'
;MQQTRLHQGIMYFLILVIFLLLIKPIEAQAPIETKPKAMGIFYGWPTSFGSSAQTAYTNKFSQFDLVVFGACIETSRHGAHSFTSDLIGILKTNNKEVYGYVDIGVSKFTKVEREKRIDAWKQMGVSGIFFDDFSTWYTGAGNGSWCGGFNGESSGYYTSWTSNDTKQNMIDAVNYTHSKGLKVFANSWGWNEDVNGTPLPKLLQDGDLVLAESLIAFDGTLYSSDKVTPNYKQYDNRISWKNNTNLWPNTGKIRIACISTMQTNSIPNPNSDLYKLSVAGAVAFGCDFDQISETNYGSGNANTLISYTIPQGINTIVLNTSQKITGTNGVYERQGPYATLNVKTIPNQSQYTITQKEGDVGAAGAGFTEADFTRWNCEYVGGGICNNPYSNKTADFNQNNTIDLLDFEIWRQGFY
;
A
#
# COMPACT_ATOMS: atom_id res chain seq x y z
N MET A 1 -0.60 -47.28 51.43
CA MET A 1 -1.21 -45.94 51.27
C MET A 1 -0.24 -44.86 50.77
N GLN A 2 1.05 -44.85 51.16
CA GLN A 2 2.01 -43.84 50.66
C GLN A 2 2.38 -44.00 49.18
N GLN A 3 2.54 -45.23 48.69
CA GLN A 3 2.98 -45.49 47.32
C GLN A 3 1.95 -45.04 46.26
N THR A 4 0.66 -45.15 46.56
CA THR A 4 -0.43 -44.70 45.67
C THR A 4 -0.49 -43.17 45.51
N ARG A 5 -0.12 -42.43 46.57
CA ARG A 5 -0.09 -40.95 46.53
C ARG A 5 1.07 -40.42 45.68
N LEU A 6 2.20 -41.12 45.65
CA LEU A 6 3.36 -40.74 44.84
C LEU A 6 3.07 -40.86 43.33
N HIS A 7 2.39 -41.94 42.92
CA HIS A 7 2.04 -42.15 41.51
C HIS A 7 1.00 -41.13 41.02
N GLN A 8 0.02 -40.78 41.85
CA GLN A 8 -0.93 -39.71 41.53
C GLN A 8 -0.23 -38.36 41.38
N GLY A 9 0.72 -38.02 42.28
CA GLY A 9 1.47 -36.77 42.20
C GLY A 9 2.29 -36.64 40.91
N ILE A 10 2.98 -37.70 40.50
CA ILE A 10 3.76 -37.73 39.25
C ILE A 10 2.84 -37.58 38.03
N MET A 11 1.67 -38.23 38.03
CA MET A 11 0.73 -38.14 36.92
C MET A 11 0.15 -36.73 36.77
N TYR A 12 -0.24 -36.07 37.87
CA TYR A 12 -0.71 -34.67 37.82
C TYR A 12 0.38 -33.71 37.36
N PHE A 13 1.62 -33.92 37.79
CA PHE A 13 2.75 -33.10 37.36
C PHE A 13 3.01 -33.24 35.85
N LEU A 14 2.99 -34.46 35.31
CA LEU A 14 3.17 -34.70 33.87
C LEU A 14 2.03 -34.10 33.04
N ILE A 15 0.78 -34.20 33.50
CA ILE A 15 -0.37 -33.57 32.83
C ILE A 15 -0.21 -32.05 32.82
N LEU A 16 0.21 -31.44 33.93
CA LEU A 16 0.45 -30.00 34.02
C LEU A 16 1.58 -29.55 33.08
N VAL A 17 2.68 -30.30 33.01
CA VAL A 17 3.80 -30.00 32.11
C VAL A 17 3.37 -30.12 30.64
N ILE A 18 2.61 -31.16 30.29
CA ILE A 18 2.06 -31.30 28.94
C ILE A 18 1.11 -30.14 28.62
N PHE A 19 0.25 -29.75 29.56
CA PHE A 19 -0.67 -28.63 29.37
C PHE A 19 0.08 -27.30 29.18
N LEU A 20 1.13 -27.05 29.98
CA LEU A 20 1.99 -25.86 29.86
C LEU A 20 2.81 -25.85 28.55
N LEU A 21 3.20 -27.02 28.03
CA LEU A 21 3.87 -27.13 26.73
C LEU A 21 2.89 -26.99 25.55
N LEU A 22 1.59 -27.24 25.76
CA LEU A 22 0.54 -27.06 24.76
C LEU A 22 -0.06 -25.65 24.74
N ILE A 23 0.10 -24.87 25.82
CA ILE A 23 -0.18 -23.43 25.80
C ILE A 23 0.93 -22.78 24.96
N LYS A 24 0.69 -22.66 23.65
CA LYS A 24 1.46 -21.72 22.84
C LYS A 24 1.31 -20.35 23.50
N PRO A 25 2.41 -19.63 23.79
CA PRO A 25 2.28 -18.25 24.19
C PRO A 25 1.41 -17.56 23.15
N ILE A 26 0.36 -16.88 23.60
CA ILE A 26 -0.35 -15.93 22.74
C ILE A 26 0.75 -14.94 22.39
N GLU A 27 1.29 -15.06 21.17
CA GLU A 27 2.20 -14.06 20.66
C GLU A 27 1.39 -12.77 20.68
N ALA A 28 1.73 -11.89 21.61
CA ALA A 28 1.14 -10.57 21.66
C ALA A 28 1.35 -9.99 20.27
N GLN A 29 0.25 -9.81 19.54
CA GLN A 29 0.31 -9.33 18.17
C GLN A 29 1.06 -8.01 18.21
N ALA A 30 2.19 -7.94 17.50
CA ALA A 30 3.01 -6.75 17.51
C ALA A 30 2.11 -5.54 17.25
N PRO A 31 2.28 -4.43 17.99
CA PRO A 31 1.45 -3.25 17.79
C PRO A 31 1.44 -2.93 16.30
N ILE A 32 0.25 -2.86 15.72
CA ILE A 32 0.06 -2.60 14.30
C ILE A 32 0.86 -1.35 13.99
N GLU A 33 1.86 -1.47 13.12
CA GLU A 33 2.69 -0.35 12.69
C GLU A 33 1.76 0.61 11.93
N THR A 34 1.31 1.67 12.61
CA THR A 34 0.25 2.58 12.12
C THR A 34 0.72 3.52 11.01
N LYS A 35 2.01 3.46 10.67
CA LYS A 35 2.64 4.29 9.66
C LYS A 35 2.96 3.44 8.41
N PRO A 36 2.55 3.87 7.21
CA PRO A 36 3.04 3.28 5.96
C PRO A 36 4.56 3.33 5.88
N LYS A 37 5.21 2.28 5.42
CA LYS A 37 6.65 2.30 5.17
C LYS A 37 6.99 3.18 3.97
N ALA A 38 8.22 3.69 3.91
CA ALA A 38 8.62 4.58 2.81
C ALA A 38 8.85 3.78 1.53
N MET A 39 8.21 4.17 0.43
CA MET A 39 8.42 3.58 -0.89
C MET A 39 9.06 4.58 -1.86
N GLY A 40 9.92 4.08 -2.74
CA GLY A 40 10.49 4.83 -3.85
C GLY A 40 10.44 4.06 -5.17
N ILE A 41 9.46 4.37 -6.01
CA ILE A 41 9.43 4.01 -7.43
C ILE A 41 10.31 4.98 -8.20
N PHE A 42 11.31 4.46 -8.90
CA PHE A 42 12.31 5.23 -9.61
C PHE A 42 12.53 4.71 -11.03
N TYR A 43 12.06 5.47 -12.03
CA TYR A 43 12.17 5.12 -13.45
C TYR A 43 13.38 5.75 -14.14
N GLY A 44 14.13 6.60 -13.44
CA GLY A 44 15.39 7.14 -13.95
C GLY A 44 16.52 6.13 -13.96
N TRP A 45 17.63 6.50 -14.57
CA TRP A 45 18.86 5.72 -14.46
C TRP A 45 19.51 6.02 -13.12
N PRO A 46 19.82 5.02 -12.28
CA PRO A 46 20.51 5.30 -11.03
C PRO A 46 21.82 6.04 -11.25
N THR A 47 22.50 5.88 -12.38
CA THR A 47 23.71 6.65 -12.70
C THR A 47 23.49 8.14 -13.00
N SER A 48 22.24 8.64 -13.08
CA SER A 48 21.92 10.01 -13.51
C SER A 48 22.12 11.10 -12.44
N PHE A 49 22.39 10.76 -11.18
CA PHE A 49 22.57 11.77 -10.11
C PHE A 49 23.97 12.42 -10.08
N GLY A 50 24.77 12.26 -11.13
CA GLY A 50 25.91 13.14 -11.39
C GLY A 50 27.17 12.94 -10.53
N SER A 51 27.27 11.87 -9.73
CA SER A 51 28.55 11.47 -9.13
C SER A 51 28.73 9.95 -9.16
N SER A 52 29.97 9.51 -9.32
CA SER A 52 30.41 8.11 -9.30
C SER A 52 30.36 7.47 -7.92
N ALA A 53 29.81 8.13 -6.90
CA ALA A 53 29.82 7.64 -5.53
C ALA A 53 28.60 6.76 -5.25
N GLN A 54 28.76 5.44 -5.38
CA GLN A 54 27.82 4.41 -4.91
C GLN A 54 27.23 4.70 -3.51
N THR A 55 27.99 5.36 -2.64
CA THR A 55 27.56 5.84 -1.32
C THR A 55 26.40 6.84 -1.37
N ALA A 56 26.42 7.82 -2.30
CA ALA A 56 25.35 8.81 -2.40
C ALA A 56 24.02 8.14 -2.77
N TYR A 57 24.05 7.18 -3.67
CA TYR A 57 22.88 6.39 -4.07
C TYR A 57 22.41 5.47 -2.97
N THR A 58 23.35 4.79 -2.31
CA THR A 58 23.02 3.95 -1.16
C THR A 58 22.29 4.78 -0.11
N ASN A 59 22.82 5.96 0.23
CA ASN A 59 22.17 6.87 1.17
C ASN A 59 20.77 7.29 0.66
N LYS A 60 20.67 7.68 -0.61
CA LYS A 60 19.41 8.12 -1.22
C LYS A 60 18.35 7.04 -1.32
N PHE A 61 18.71 5.77 -1.50
CA PHE A 61 17.73 4.68 -1.55
C PHE A 61 17.51 4.02 -0.18
N SER A 62 18.46 4.15 0.76
CA SER A 62 18.36 3.59 2.11
C SER A 62 17.25 4.21 2.97
N GLN A 63 16.82 5.43 2.63
CA GLN A 63 15.67 6.11 3.26
C GLN A 63 14.32 5.44 2.93
N PHE A 64 14.28 4.55 1.93
CA PHE A 64 13.09 3.78 1.59
C PHE A 64 13.18 2.38 2.17
N ASP A 65 12.04 1.80 2.50
CA ASP A 65 11.87 0.42 2.90
C ASP A 65 11.56 -0.49 1.71
N LEU A 66 10.95 0.09 0.67
CA LEU A 66 10.68 -0.55 -0.61
C LEU A 66 11.17 0.34 -1.76
N VAL A 67 11.90 -0.23 -2.72
CA VAL A 67 12.37 0.46 -3.92
C VAL A 67 11.94 -0.29 -5.17
N VAL A 68 11.47 0.42 -6.20
CA VAL A 68 11.22 -0.14 -7.53
C VAL A 68 12.17 0.53 -8.52
N PHE A 69 12.92 -0.27 -9.30
CA PHE A 69 13.76 0.24 -10.37
C PHE A 69 13.08 0.06 -11.73
N GLY A 70 13.18 1.09 -12.57
CA GLY A 70 12.58 1.14 -13.91
C GLY A 70 13.09 0.08 -14.89
N ALA A 71 12.35 -0.06 -15.99
CA ALA A 71 12.59 -1.07 -17.02
C ALA A 71 13.99 -0.99 -17.65
N CYS A 72 14.39 -2.09 -18.30
CA CYS A 72 15.57 -2.25 -19.14
C CYS A 72 16.92 -2.27 -18.40
N ILE A 73 16.96 -1.77 -17.16
CA ILE A 73 18.12 -1.83 -16.28
C ILE A 73 18.53 -3.27 -15.98
N GLU A 74 17.60 -4.23 -16.05
CA GLU A 74 17.87 -5.66 -15.89
C GLU A 74 18.73 -6.24 -17.00
N THR A 75 18.79 -5.57 -18.16
CA THR A 75 19.59 -6.05 -19.27
C THR A 75 21.06 -5.71 -19.06
N SER A 76 21.95 -6.68 -19.26
CA SER A 76 23.41 -6.48 -19.10
C SER A 76 24.01 -5.45 -20.08
N ARG A 77 23.26 -5.05 -21.11
CA ARG A 77 23.62 -4.00 -22.07
C ARG A 77 23.34 -2.59 -21.55
N HIS A 78 22.50 -2.44 -20.54
CA HIS A 78 22.15 -1.14 -20.00
C HIS A 78 23.34 -0.54 -19.24
N GLY A 79 23.67 0.73 -19.49
CA GLY A 79 24.84 1.38 -18.90
C GLY A 79 24.83 1.46 -17.37
N ALA A 80 23.64 1.39 -16.76
CA ALA A 80 23.47 1.34 -15.30
C ALA A 80 23.35 -0.08 -14.72
N HIS A 81 23.43 -1.16 -15.52
CA HIS A 81 23.13 -2.52 -15.06
C HIS A 81 24.01 -2.96 -13.89
N SER A 82 25.34 -2.95 -14.07
CA SER A 82 26.29 -3.39 -13.02
C SER A 82 26.12 -2.57 -11.75
N PHE A 83 26.01 -1.25 -11.90
CA PHE A 83 25.83 -0.34 -10.77
C PHE A 83 24.54 -0.64 -9.99
N THR A 84 23.42 -0.82 -10.69
CA THR A 84 22.13 -1.13 -10.05
C THR A 84 22.17 -2.51 -9.39
N SER A 85 22.83 -3.51 -9.99
CA SER A 85 22.99 -4.83 -9.38
C SER A 85 23.72 -4.75 -8.05
N ASP A 86 24.82 -4.00 -7.98
CA ASP A 86 25.57 -3.82 -6.73
C ASP A 86 24.73 -3.06 -5.67
N LEU A 87 24.00 -2.02 -6.11
CA LEU A 87 23.09 -1.27 -5.24
C LEU A 87 21.98 -2.15 -4.66
N ILE A 88 21.38 -3.04 -5.47
CA ILE A 88 20.39 -4.01 -5.00
C ILE A 88 20.99 -4.88 -3.90
N GLY A 89 22.21 -5.42 -4.08
CA GLY A 89 22.89 -6.22 -3.06
C GLY A 89 23.06 -5.48 -1.72
N ILE A 90 23.42 -4.20 -1.77
CA ILE A 90 23.54 -3.35 -0.57
C ILE A 90 22.17 -3.13 0.09
N LEU A 91 21.16 -2.75 -0.68
CA LEU A 91 19.81 -2.52 -0.16
C LEU A 91 19.23 -3.78 0.50
N LYS A 92 19.44 -4.96 -0.13
CA LYS A 92 19.02 -6.26 0.40
C LYS A 92 19.73 -6.61 1.71
N THR A 93 21.02 -6.31 1.82
CA THR A 93 21.79 -6.50 3.08
C THR A 93 21.25 -5.62 4.21
N ASN A 94 20.66 -4.47 3.86
CA ASN A 94 19.98 -3.56 4.79
C ASN A 94 18.48 -3.85 4.96
N ASN A 95 18.03 -5.09 4.70
CA ASN A 95 16.65 -5.54 4.84
C ASN A 95 15.61 -4.72 4.04
N LYS A 96 16.02 -4.10 2.94
CA LYS A 96 15.10 -3.38 2.05
C LYS A 96 14.44 -4.35 1.06
N GLU A 97 13.19 -4.07 0.71
CA GLU A 97 12.54 -4.75 -0.40
C GLU A 97 12.84 -4.02 -1.70
N VAL A 98 13.23 -4.78 -2.72
CA VAL A 98 13.59 -4.21 -4.02
C VAL A 98 12.84 -4.95 -5.11
N TYR A 99 12.20 -4.21 -6.01
CA TYR A 99 11.42 -4.77 -7.12
C TYR A 99 11.98 -4.28 -8.46
N GLY A 100 11.97 -5.18 -9.43
CA GLY A 100 12.28 -4.86 -10.82
C GLY A 100 11.01 -4.56 -11.61
N TYR A 101 10.98 -3.48 -12.38
CA TYR A 101 9.86 -3.15 -13.25
C TYR A 101 9.77 -4.11 -14.44
N VAL A 102 8.56 -4.59 -14.73
CA VAL A 102 8.20 -5.28 -15.97
C VAL A 102 6.82 -4.80 -16.41
N ASP A 103 6.73 -4.15 -17.56
CA ASP A 103 5.45 -3.83 -18.18
C ASP A 103 4.82 -5.10 -18.76
N ILE A 104 3.53 -5.30 -18.48
CA ILE A 104 2.79 -6.45 -18.99
C ILE A 104 1.58 -6.08 -19.85
N GLY A 105 1.24 -4.80 -19.97
CA GLY A 105 0.08 -4.33 -20.72
C GLY A 105 0.47 -3.66 -22.03
N VAL A 106 1.40 -2.71 -22.01
CA VAL A 106 1.67 -1.82 -23.16
C VAL A 106 2.73 -2.38 -24.11
N SER A 107 3.83 -2.91 -23.59
CA SER A 107 5.00 -3.41 -24.34
C SER A 107 4.76 -4.76 -24.99
N LYS A 108 3.71 -5.49 -24.58
CA LYS A 108 3.28 -6.79 -25.12
C LYS A 108 4.43 -7.78 -25.35
N PHE A 109 5.30 -7.93 -24.36
CA PHE A 109 6.34 -8.95 -24.41
C PHE A 109 5.71 -10.32 -24.66
N THR A 110 6.33 -11.11 -25.55
CA THR A 110 6.01 -12.54 -25.62
C THR A 110 6.26 -13.16 -24.25
N LYS A 111 5.62 -14.31 -23.99
CA LYS A 111 5.85 -15.06 -22.75
C LYS A 111 7.34 -15.26 -22.48
N VAL A 112 8.09 -15.68 -23.50
CA VAL A 112 9.55 -15.93 -23.40
C VAL A 112 10.33 -14.65 -23.06
N GLU A 113 10.01 -13.52 -23.69
CA GLU A 113 10.70 -12.24 -23.40
C GLU A 113 10.41 -11.75 -21.99
N ARG A 114 9.16 -11.85 -21.53
CA ARG A 114 8.80 -11.50 -20.16
C ARG A 114 9.53 -12.39 -19.16
N GLU A 115 9.53 -13.71 -19.38
CA GLU A 115 10.22 -14.67 -18.52
C GLU A 115 11.73 -14.35 -18.45
N LYS A 116 12.36 -14.01 -19.60
CA LYS A 116 13.76 -13.56 -19.67
C LYS A 116 14.01 -12.30 -18.83
N ARG A 117 13.09 -11.32 -18.83
CA ARG A 117 13.20 -10.10 -18.01
C ARG A 117 13.05 -10.39 -16.52
N ILE A 118 12.10 -11.24 -16.14
CA ILE A 118 11.91 -11.70 -14.75
C ILE A 118 13.18 -12.42 -14.26
N ASP A 119 13.75 -13.29 -15.09
CA ASP A 119 15.00 -14.00 -14.76
C ASP A 119 16.20 -13.04 -14.64
N ALA A 120 16.28 -12.02 -15.50
CA ALA A 120 17.34 -11.01 -15.42
C ALA A 120 17.24 -10.20 -14.12
N TRP A 121 16.03 -9.76 -13.73
CA TRP A 121 15.81 -9.13 -12.43
C TRP A 121 16.14 -10.06 -11.26
N LYS A 122 15.72 -11.32 -11.33
CA LYS A 122 16.06 -12.34 -10.33
C LYS A 122 17.57 -12.47 -10.15
N GLN A 123 18.32 -12.50 -11.25
CA GLN A 123 19.78 -12.61 -11.22
C GLN A 123 20.44 -11.44 -10.50
N MET A 124 19.85 -10.24 -10.56
CA MET A 124 20.30 -9.06 -9.82
C MET A 124 19.92 -9.10 -8.32
N GLY A 125 19.14 -10.09 -7.87
CA GLY A 125 18.82 -10.28 -6.46
C GLY A 125 17.61 -9.49 -5.95
N VAL A 126 16.67 -9.10 -6.84
CA VAL A 126 15.42 -8.45 -6.41
C VAL A 126 14.58 -9.34 -5.49
N SER A 127 13.71 -8.71 -4.71
CA SER A 127 12.72 -9.37 -3.85
C SER A 127 11.45 -9.75 -4.61
N GLY A 128 11.16 -9.06 -5.71
CA GLY A 128 9.96 -9.26 -6.49
C GLY A 128 9.96 -8.50 -7.81
N ILE A 129 8.84 -8.60 -8.53
CA ILE A 129 8.61 -7.91 -9.79
C ILE A 129 7.46 -6.93 -9.62
N PHE A 130 7.69 -5.68 -10.01
CA PHE A 130 6.67 -4.67 -10.15
C PHE A 130 6.07 -4.77 -11.55
N PHE A 131 4.81 -5.19 -11.65
CA PHE A 131 4.10 -5.26 -12.91
C PHE A 131 3.29 -3.99 -13.15
N ASP A 132 3.69 -3.22 -14.15
CA ASP A 132 2.92 -2.06 -14.59
C ASP A 132 1.93 -2.44 -15.70
N ASP A 133 0.94 -1.57 -15.88
CA ASP A 133 -0.16 -1.78 -16.83
C ASP A 133 -0.85 -3.13 -16.62
N PHE A 134 -1.00 -3.55 -15.35
CA PHE A 134 -1.59 -4.82 -14.95
C PHE A 134 -3.12 -4.79 -15.11
N SER A 135 -3.61 -4.64 -16.33
CA SER A 135 -5.05 -4.56 -16.63
C SER A 135 -5.36 -5.13 -18.00
N THR A 136 -6.53 -5.74 -18.12
CA THR A 136 -7.15 -6.20 -19.37
C THR A 136 -7.58 -5.06 -20.29
N TRP A 137 -7.55 -3.81 -19.82
CA TRP A 137 -7.88 -2.62 -20.62
C TRP A 137 -6.82 -2.36 -21.69
N TYR A 138 -5.60 -2.84 -21.46
CA TYR A 138 -4.51 -2.75 -22.41
C TYR A 138 -4.64 -3.84 -23.48
N THR A 139 -5.53 -3.59 -24.44
CA THR A 139 -5.74 -4.43 -25.65
C THR A 139 -5.02 -3.86 -26.88
N GLY A 140 -4.69 -2.55 -26.88
CA GLY A 140 -4.09 -1.80 -28.00
C GLY A 140 -2.58 -1.99 -28.16
N ALA A 141 -2.08 -1.94 -29.40
CA ALA A 141 -0.65 -2.06 -29.72
C ALA A 141 0.11 -0.78 -29.36
N GLY A 142 0.82 -0.77 -28.22
CA GLY A 142 1.81 0.26 -27.95
C GLY A 142 3.00 0.08 -28.89
N ASN A 143 3.27 1.07 -29.75
CA ASN A 143 4.40 1.06 -30.69
C ASN A 143 5.72 1.52 -30.02
N GLY A 144 5.91 1.14 -28.76
CA GLY A 144 6.95 1.70 -27.89
C GLY A 144 8.11 0.74 -27.68
N SER A 145 9.24 0.98 -28.34
CA SER A 145 10.52 0.40 -27.94
C SER A 145 10.94 0.99 -26.58
N TRP A 146 10.42 0.44 -25.48
CA TRP A 146 10.65 0.95 -24.12
C TRP A 146 12.12 0.91 -23.69
N CYS A 147 12.93 0.02 -24.31
CA CYS A 147 14.37 -0.05 -24.06
C CYS A 147 15.21 0.69 -25.10
N GLY A 148 14.67 1.68 -25.80
CA GLY A 148 15.46 2.55 -26.67
C GLY A 148 16.20 1.82 -27.79
N GLY A 149 15.67 0.70 -28.29
CA GLY A 149 16.21 0.00 -29.45
C GLY A 149 17.69 -0.37 -29.31
N PHE A 150 18.10 -1.01 -28.20
CA PHE A 150 19.42 -1.64 -28.09
C PHE A 150 19.57 -2.76 -29.14
N ASN A 151 19.89 -2.37 -30.37
CA ASN A 151 20.36 -3.16 -31.52
C ASN A 151 19.68 -4.53 -31.72
N GLY A 152 18.51 -4.52 -32.35
CA GLY A 152 17.99 -5.70 -33.07
C GLY A 152 17.15 -6.69 -32.27
N GLU A 153 16.88 -6.45 -30.99
CA GLU A 153 15.75 -7.10 -30.33
C GLU A 153 14.47 -6.43 -30.84
N SER A 154 14.02 -6.81 -32.04
CA SER A 154 12.63 -6.56 -32.41
C SER A 154 11.80 -7.41 -31.44
N SER A 155 11.23 -6.79 -30.42
CA SER A 155 10.06 -7.38 -29.79
C SER A 155 9.07 -7.59 -30.92
N GLY A 156 8.77 -8.86 -31.23
CA GLY A 156 7.78 -9.22 -32.23
C GLY A 156 6.44 -8.73 -31.70
N TYR A 157 6.09 -7.47 -31.99
CA TYR A 157 4.85 -6.89 -31.50
C TYR A 157 3.70 -7.61 -32.17
N TYR A 158 2.90 -8.32 -31.37
CA TYR A 158 1.64 -8.87 -31.84
C TYR A 158 0.69 -7.72 -32.21
N THR A 159 0.05 -7.86 -33.37
CA THR A 159 -1.20 -7.16 -33.68
C THR A 159 -2.22 -7.49 -32.58
N SER A 160 -2.84 -6.46 -31.99
CA SER A 160 -3.94 -6.46 -31.00
C SER A 160 -4.13 -7.73 -30.13
N TRP A 161 -3.94 -7.59 -28.81
CA TRP A 161 -4.32 -8.65 -27.87
C TRP A 161 -5.80 -8.53 -27.58
N THR A 162 -6.49 -9.66 -27.50
CA THR A 162 -7.84 -9.70 -26.92
C THR A 162 -7.75 -9.54 -25.40
N SER A 163 -8.85 -9.19 -24.73
CA SER A 163 -8.89 -9.18 -23.27
C SER A 163 -8.52 -10.54 -22.65
N ASN A 164 -8.83 -11.66 -23.34
CA ASN A 164 -8.44 -13.00 -22.92
C ASN A 164 -6.92 -13.21 -23.01
N ASP A 165 -6.28 -12.73 -24.07
CA ASP A 165 -4.82 -12.79 -24.20
C ASP A 165 -4.15 -11.99 -23.10
N THR A 166 -4.62 -10.75 -22.84
CA THR A 166 -4.10 -9.92 -21.76
C THR A 166 -4.30 -10.59 -20.40
N LYS A 167 -5.45 -11.23 -20.15
CA LYS A 167 -5.70 -11.98 -18.92
C LYS A 167 -4.75 -13.17 -18.77
N GLN A 168 -4.58 -13.99 -19.81
CA GLN A 168 -3.66 -15.12 -19.76
C GLN A 168 -2.22 -14.65 -19.57
N ASN A 169 -1.87 -13.51 -20.18
CA ASN A 169 -0.58 -12.86 -20.02
C ASN A 169 -0.29 -12.49 -18.55
N MET A 170 -1.27 -11.91 -17.87
CA MET A 170 -1.20 -11.58 -16.43
C MET A 170 -1.07 -12.84 -15.57
N ILE A 171 -1.87 -13.88 -15.85
CA ILE A 171 -1.80 -15.17 -15.15
C ILE A 171 -0.40 -15.79 -15.28
N ASP A 172 0.11 -15.87 -16.50
CA ASP A 172 1.42 -16.45 -16.78
C ASP A 172 2.54 -15.65 -16.09
N ALA A 173 2.44 -14.32 -16.08
CA ALA A 173 3.41 -13.44 -15.43
C ALA A 173 3.48 -13.66 -13.91
N VAL A 174 2.32 -13.70 -13.24
CA VAL A 174 2.23 -13.94 -11.79
C VAL A 174 2.75 -15.32 -11.44
N ASN A 175 2.23 -16.36 -12.10
CA ASN A 175 2.63 -17.75 -11.83
C ASN A 175 4.13 -17.97 -12.05
N TYR A 176 4.70 -17.41 -13.13
CA TYR A 176 6.14 -17.53 -13.38
C TYR A 176 6.95 -16.82 -12.29
N THR A 177 6.57 -15.60 -11.91
CA THR A 177 7.24 -14.84 -10.84
C THR A 177 7.26 -15.62 -9.52
N HIS A 178 6.11 -16.16 -9.12
CA HIS A 178 6.01 -16.99 -7.91
C HIS A 178 6.81 -18.28 -8.03
N SER A 179 6.82 -18.94 -9.20
CA SER A 179 7.65 -20.13 -9.45
C SER A 179 9.15 -19.87 -9.27
N LYS A 180 9.56 -18.60 -9.39
CA LYS A 180 10.93 -18.14 -9.17
C LYS A 180 11.18 -17.73 -7.71
N GLY A 181 10.22 -17.89 -6.82
CA GLY A 181 10.32 -17.48 -5.41
C GLY A 181 10.34 -15.96 -5.22
N LEU A 182 9.87 -15.22 -6.22
CA LEU A 182 9.77 -13.76 -6.19
C LEU A 182 8.35 -13.34 -5.79
N LYS A 183 8.23 -12.18 -5.13
CA LYS A 183 6.94 -11.52 -4.86
C LYS A 183 6.43 -10.78 -6.10
N VAL A 184 5.13 -10.55 -6.15
CA VAL A 184 4.47 -9.70 -7.14
C VAL A 184 4.07 -8.38 -6.50
N PHE A 185 4.31 -7.29 -7.22
CA PHE A 185 3.80 -5.96 -6.90
C PHE A 185 3.04 -5.42 -8.12
N ALA A 186 1.70 -5.49 -8.11
CA ALA A 186 0.88 -5.20 -9.29
C ALA A 186 0.33 -3.76 -9.28
N ASN A 187 0.63 -2.99 -10.33
CA ASN A 187 -0.02 -1.72 -10.63
C ASN A 187 -1.12 -1.93 -11.68
N SER A 188 -2.38 -1.90 -11.21
CA SER A 188 -3.53 -2.13 -12.08
C SER A 188 -4.46 -0.93 -12.07
N TRP A 189 -4.73 -0.48 -13.28
CA TRP A 189 -5.65 0.60 -13.64
C TRP A 189 -7.00 0.05 -14.11
N GLY A 190 -7.41 -1.17 -13.75
CA GLY A 190 -8.61 -1.77 -14.33
C GLY A 190 -9.06 -3.03 -13.64
N TRP A 191 -9.11 -3.02 -12.31
CA TRP A 191 -9.42 -4.21 -11.55
C TRP A 191 -10.83 -4.77 -11.77
N ASN A 192 -11.78 -3.97 -12.29
CA ASN A 192 -13.23 -4.25 -12.43
C ASN A 192 -13.65 -5.51 -13.23
N GLU A 193 -12.76 -6.43 -13.52
CA GLU A 193 -13.04 -7.60 -14.32
C GLU A 193 -13.65 -8.73 -13.50
N ASP A 194 -14.98 -8.74 -13.60
CA ASP A 194 -15.91 -9.84 -13.45
C ASP A 194 -15.96 -10.54 -12.09
N VAL A 195 -16.98 -10.18 -11.31
CA VAL A 195 -17.54 -10.96 -10.20
C VAL A 195 -17.73 -12.46 -10.51
N ASN A 196 -17.67 -12.88 -11.77
CA ASN A 196 -17.81 -14.26 -12.25
C ASN A 196 -16.58 -14.84 -12.98
N GLY A 197 -15.46 -14.12 -13.11
CA GLY A 197 -14.39 -14.48 -14.06
C GLY A 197 -12.99 -14.35 -13.49
N THR A 198 -12.54 -15.31 -12.68
CA THR A 198 -11.19 -15.40 -12.04
C THR A 198 -10.63 -14.04 -11.62
N PRO A 199 -10.88 -13.59 -10.37
CA PRO A 199 -10.27 -12.37 -9.89
C PRO A 199 -8.76 -12.56 -9.96
N LEU A 200 -8.10 -11.73 -10.77
CA LEU A 200 -6.65 -11.54 -10.72
C LEU A 200 -6.11 -11.40 -9.28
N PRO A 201 -6.84 -10.80 -8.32
CA PRO A 201 -6.54 -10.90 -6.90
C PRO A 201 -6.27 -12.30 -6.33
N LYS A 202 -6.97 -13.34 -6.82
CA LYS A 202 -6.80 -14.73 -6.34
C LYS A 202 -5.46 -15.34 -6.74
N LEU A 203 -4.77 -14.74 -7.70
CA LEU A 203 -3.43 -15.18 -8.09
C LEU A 203 -2.36 -14.66 -7.14
N LEU A 204 -2.65 -13.60 -6.40
CA LEU A 204 -1.70 -13.01 -5.46
C LEU A 204 -1.64 -13.81 -4.16
N GLN A 205 -0.42 -13.93 -3.64
CA GLN A 205 -0.11 -14.71 -2.45
C GLN A 205 0.42 -13.83 -1.31
N ASP A 206 0.54 -14.42 -0.13
CA ASP A 206 1.05 -13.78 1.08
C ASP A 206 2.33 -12.96 0.82
N GLY A 207 2.30 -11.67 1.14
CA GLY A 207 3.42 -10.76 0.97
C GLY A 207 3.51 -10.04 -0.38
N ASP A 208 2.70 -10.41 -1.37
CA ASP A 208 2.53 -9.63 -2.60
C ASP A 208 1.94 -8.23 -2.29
N LEU A 209 2.06 -7.32 -3.25
CA LEU A 209 1.59 -5.95 -3.16
C LEU A 209 0.67 -5.58 -4.31
N VAL A 210 -0.20 -4.61 -4.05
CA VAL A 210 -0.93 -3.86 -5.08
C VAL A 210 -0.65 -2.37 -4.95
N LEU A 211 -0.54 -1.67 -6.08
CA LEU A 211 -0.37 -0.23 -6.11
C LEU A 211 -1.71 0.48 -6.27
N ALA A 212 -1.93 1.48 -5.42
CA ALA A 212 -3.02 2.44 -5.51
C ALA A 212 -2.51 3.79 -6.06
N GLU A 213 -2.60 3.94 -7.38
CA GLU A 213 -2.10 5.10 -8.14
C GLU A 213 -3.22 5.80 -8.93
N SER A 214 -3.41 7.12 -8.87
CA SER A 214 -2.99 7.99 -7.76
C SER A 214 -3.99 7.93 -6.62
N LEU A 215 -3.51 8.11 -5.38
CA LEU A 215 -4.27 8.01 -4.15
C LEU A 215 -5.06 9.31 -3.81
N ILE A 216 -4.37 10.38 -3.41
CA ILE A 216 -4.97 11.64 -2.93
C ILE A 216 -4.69 12.77 -3.92
N ALA A 217 -3.49 12.78 -4.51
CA ALA A 217 -3.04 13.84 -5.39
C ALA A 217 -2.63 13.27 -6.75
N PHE A 218 -2.99 13.98 -7.81
CA PHE A 218 -2.52 13.72 -9.16
C PHE A 218 -2.08 15.03 -9.81
N ASP A 219 -0.85 15.03 -10.35
CA ASP A 219 -0.24 16.17 -11.04
C ASP A 219 -0.30 17.48 -10.21
N GLY A 220 -0.08 17.36 -8.90
CA GLY A 220 -0.07 18.50 -7.98
C GLY A 220 -1.44 19.13 -7.73
N THR A 221 -2.51 18.41 -8.04
CA THR A 221 -3.88 18.78 -7.67
C THR A 221 -4.52 17.67 -6.84
N LEU A 222 -5.50 18.01 -6.00
CA LEU A 222 -6.32 17.00 -5.35
C LEU A 222 -7.01 16.16 -6.42
N TYR A 223 -6.96 14.86 -6.20
CA TYR A 223 -7.65 13.89 -7.03
C TYR A 223 -9.16 14.17 -6.95
N SER A 224 -9.71 14.78 -7.99
CA SER A 224 -11.13 15.12 -8.08
C SER A 224 -11.80 14.18 -9.07
N SER A 225 -12.77 13.40 -8.60
CA SER A 225 -13.68 12.56 -9.38
C SER A 225 -14.29 13.25 -10.61
N ASP A 226 -14.36 14.58 -10.61
CA ASP A 226 -15.02 15.38 -11.64
C ASP A 226 -14.08 15.73 -12.79
N LYS A 227 -12.77 15.74 -12.55
CA LYS A 227 -11.73 15.91 -13.58
C LYS A 227 -11.33 14.61 -14.24
N VAL A 228 -11.70 13.48 -13.64
CA VAL A 228 -11.35 12.17 -14.14
C VAL A 228 -12.58 11.53 -14.77
N THR A 229 -12.45 11.09 -16.02
CA THR A 229 -13.50 10.35 -16.74
C THR A 229 -14.00 9.19 -15.86
N PRO A 230 -15.25 8.70 -16.04
CA PRO A 230 -15.83 7.62 -15.20
C PRO A 230 -14.91 6.42 -14.97
N ASN A 231 -14.00 6.18 -15.92
CA ASN A 231 -12.97 5.15 -15.88
C ASN A 231 -11.91 5.34 -14.79
N TYR A 232 -11.88 6.43 -14.02
CA TYR A 232 -10.83 6.70 -13.04
C TYR A 232 -11.31 6.68 -11.58
N LYS A 233 -12.60 6.38 -11.30
CA LYS A 233 -13.11 6.09 -9.93
C LYS A 233 -12.52 4.81 -9.29
N GLN A 234 -11.44 4.27 -9.84
CA GLN A 234 -10.96 2.92 -9.61
C GLN A 234 -10.12 2.73 -8.37
N TYR A 235 -9.54 3.82 -7.85
CA TYR A 235 -8.91 3.77 -6.55
C TYR A 235 -9.89 3.24 -5.50
N ASP A 236 -11.14 3.71 -5.50
CA ASP A 236 -12.12 3.37 -4.46
C ASP A 236 -12.46 1.86 -4.51
N ASN A 237 -12.35 1.27 -5.69
CA ASN A 237 -12.49 -0.17 -5.88
C ASN A 237 -11.32 -0.93 -5.23
N ARG A 238 -10.06 -0.54 -5.48
CA ARG A 238 -8.88 -1.23 -4.89
C ARG A 238 -8.93 -1.35 -3.38
N ILE A 239 -9.41 -0.31 -2.71
CA ILE A 239 -9.47 -0.27 -1.24
C ILE A 239 -10.70 -0.99 -0.69
N SER A 240 -11.87 -0.79 -1.30
CA SER A 240 -13.06 -1.54 -0.91
C SER A 240 -12.84 -3.05 -1.06
N TRP A 241 -11.96 -3.45 -1.98
CA TRP A 241 -11.60 -4.84 -2.20
C TRP A 241 -10.73 -5.48 -1.13
N LYS A 242 -9.87 -4.72 -0.43
CA LYS A 242 -9.09 -5.26 0.71
C LYS A 242 -10.00 -5.92 1.74
N ASN A 243 -11.24 -5.47 1.86
CA ASN A 243 -12.22 -6.01 2.81
C ASN A 243 -13.16 -7.04 2.18
N ASN A 244 -13.00 -7.34 0.89
CA ASN A 244 -13.81 -8.31 0.17
C ASN A 244 -13.10 -9.66 0.12
N THR A 245 -13.35 -10.48 1.14
CA THR A 245 -12.79 -11.83 1.30
C THR A 245 -13.14 -12.80 0.16
N ASN A 246 -14.22 -12.54 -0.59
CA ASN A 246 -14.58 -13.36 -1.76
C ASN A 246 -13.67 -13.10 -2.97
N LEU A 247 -13.15 -11.88 -3.09
CA LEU A 247 -12.19 -11.50 -4.13
C LEU A 247 -10.76 -11.83 -3.70
N TRP A 248 -10.49 -11.74 -2.40
CA TRP A 248 -9.17 -11.96 -1.81
C TRP A 248 -9.23 -13.07 -0.76
N PRO A 249 -9.08 -14.35 -1.14
CA PRO A 249 -9.04 -15.44 -0.15
C PRO A 249 -7.90 -15.27 0.87
N ASN A 250 -6.87 -14.50 0.50
CA ASN A 250 -5.73 -14.12 1.34
C ASN A 250 -5.89 -12.71 1.95
N THR A 251 -7.13 -12.27 2.22
CA THR A 251 -7.40 -10.97 2.84
C THR A 251 -6.58 -10.80 4.12
N GLY A 252 -5.91 -9.64 4.27
CA GLY A 252 -5.01 -9.36 5.38
C GLY A 252 -3.55 -9.80 5.17
N LYS A 253 -3.24 -10.51 4.07
CA LYS A 253 -1.89 -10.97 3.75
C LYS A 253 -1.28 -10.33 2.50
N ILE A 254 -2.11 -9.71 1.68
CA ILE A 254 -1.70 -8.86 0.58
C ILE A 254 -1.54 -7.44 1.10
N ARG A 255 -0.43 -6.81 0.72
CA ARG A 255 -0.08 -5.46 1.16
C ARG A 255 -0.51 -4.43 0.12
N ILE A 256 -0.78 -3.21 0.56
CA ILE A 256 -1.15 -2.09 -0.29
C ILE A 256 -0.02 -1.07 -0.26
N ALA A 257 0.51 -0.74 -1.43
CA ALA A 257 1.30 0.45 -1.62
C ALA A 257 0.43 1.56 -2.19
N CYS A 258 0.66 2.78 -1.75
CA CYS A 258 -0.06 3.95 -2.19
C CYS A 258 0.90 4.98 -2.77
N ILE A 259 0.42 5.76 -3.73
CA ILE A 259 1.21 6.83 -4.31
C ILE A 259 0.36 8.04 -4.64
N SER A 260 0.87 9.22 -4.28
CA SER A 260 0.34 10.51 -4.70
C SER A 260 1.35 11.21 -5.60
N THR A 261 0.87 11.77 -6.71
CA THR A 261 1.72 12.45 -7.68
C THR A 261 1.56 13.97 -7.65
N MET A 262 2.71 14.64 -7.64
CA MET A 262 2.88 16.09 -7.73
C MET A 262 3.24 16.47 -9.17
N GLN A 263 3.26 17.77 -9.47
CA GLN A 263 3.63 18.26 -10.80
C GLN A 263 4.96 17.68 -11.27
N THR A 264 5.05 17.37 -12.56
CA THR A 264 6.26 16.87 -13.20
C THR A 264 7.49 17.71 -12.84
N ASN A 265 8.60 17.06 -12.51
CA ASN A 265 9.86 17.69 -12.08
C ASN A 265 9.79 18.56 -10.81
N SER A 266 8.69 18.54 -10.07
CA SER A 266 8.60 19.23 -8.78
C SER A 266 9.11 18.34 -7.64
N ILE A 267 9.82 18.93 -6.68
CA ILE A 267 10.15 18.25 -5.43
C ILE A 267 8.91 18.38 -4.53
N PRO A 268 8.30 17.28 -4.06
CA PRO A 268 7.19 17.36 -3.13
C PRO A 268 7.57 18.20 -1.91
N ASN A 269 6.82 19.26 -1.64
CA ASN A 269 7.06 20.12 -0.49
C ASN A 269 6.37 19.52 0.76
N PRO A 270 7.11 19.07 1.78
CA PRO A 270 6.53 18.45 2.98
C PRO A 270 5.62 19.40 3.78
N ASN A 271 5.80 20.71 3.60
CA ASN A 271 4.98 21.73 4.24
C ASN A 271 3.70 22.03 3.45
N SER A 272 3.58 21.54 2.22
CA SER A 272 2.38 21.76 1.42
C SER A 272 1.21 20.94 1.94
N ASP A 273 0.05 21.57 1.86
CA ASP A 273 -1.25 21.02 2.17
C ASP A 273 -1.52 19.69 1.45
N LEU A 274 -1.21 19.64 0.16
CA LEU A 274 -1.40 18.46 -0.67
C LEU A 274 -0.51 17.28 -0.24
N TYR A 275 0.72 17.57 0.19
CA TYR A 275 1.61 16.56 0.74
C TYR A 275 1.07 16.00 2.05
N LYS A 276 0.69 16.87 2.98
CA LYS A 276 0.14 16.48 4.28
C LYS A 276 -1.11 15.62 4.12
N LEU A 277 -2.00 15.99 3.21
CA LEU A 277 -3.18 15.20 2.87
C LEU A 277 -2.85 13.86 2.23
N SER A 278 -1.82 13.80 1.40
CA SER A 278 -1.38 12.53 0.80
C SER A 278 -0.92 11.54 1.86
N VAL A 279 -0.08 11.99 2.81
CA VAL A 279 0.35 11.17 3.95
C VAL A 279 -0.85 10.78 4.81
N ALA A 280 -1.74 11.72 5.15
CA ALA A 280 -2.91 11.47 5.98
C ALA A 280 -3.86 10.46 5.31
N GLY A 281 -4.04 10.58 4.00
CA GLY A 281 -4.80 9.63 3.21
C GLY A 281 -4.18 8.24 3.29
N ALA A 282 -2.88 8.10 3.04
CA ALA A 282 -2.22 6.80 3.06
C ALA A 282 -2.38 6.08 4.41
N VAL A 283 -2.28 6.83 5.51
CA VAL A 283 -2.56 6.32 6.86
C VAL A 283 -4.02 5.91 7.02
N ALA A 284 -4.97 6.80 6.69
CA ALA A 284 -6.41 6.54 6.84
C ALA A 284 -6.90 5.34 6.01
N PHE A 285 -6.22 5.06 4.89
CA PHE A 285 -6.52 3.95 4.01
C PHE A 285 -5.77 2.66 4.36
N GLY A 286 -4.93 2.67 5.40
CA GLY A 286 -4.18 1.50 5.85
C GLY A 286 -3.22 0.98 4.79
N CYS A 287 -2.52 1.90 4.11
CA CYS A 287 -1.46 1.56 3.18
C CYS A 287 -0.25 1.03 3.95
N ASP A 288 0.30 -0.10 3.50
CA ASP A 288 1.54 -0.68 4.04
C ASP A 288 2.77 0.12 3.60
N PHE A 289 2.69 0.76 2.43
CA PHE A 289 3.74 1.62 1.88
C PHE A 289 3.14 2.89 1.28
N ASP A 290 3.88 3.99 1.34
CA ASP A 290 3.49 5.25 0.71
C ASP A 290 4.66 5.93 -0.01
N GLN A 291 4.33 6.59 -1.11
CA GLN A 291 5.23 7.47 -1.86
C GLN A 291 4.50 8.75 -2.23
N ILE A 292 5.21 9.87 -2.08
CA ILE A 292 4.82 11.13 -2.68
C ILE A 292 5.93 11.52 -3.64
N SER A 293 5.62 11.62 -4.92
CA SER A 293 6.61 11.84 -5.99
C SER A 293 6.04 12.76 -7.05
N GLU A 294 6.88 13.23 -7.97
CA GLU A 294 6.39 13.80 -9.23
C GLU A 294 5.91 12.71 -10.20
N THR A 295 5.07 13.09 -11.16
CA THR A 295 4.35 12.20 -12.10
C THR A 295 5.23 11.26 -12.91
N ASN A 296 6.51 11.59 -13.14
CA ASN A 296 7.44 10.77 -13.92
C ASN A 296 8.36 9.88 -13.05
N TYR A 297 8.10 9.75 -11.75
CA TYR A 297 8.80 8.84 -10.85
C TYR A 297 10.33 8.96 -10.89
N GLY A 298 10.83 10.20 -10.94
CA GLY A 298 12.25 10.52 -10.96
C GLY A 298 12.95 10.26 -12.29
N SER A 299 12.23 9.86 -13.35
CA SER A 299 12.85 9.62 -14.67
C SER A 299 13.41 10.89 -15.32
N GLY A 300 12.75 12.04 -15.12
CA GLY A 300 13.24 13.33 -15.62
C GLY A 300 14.22 14.04 -14.70
N ASN A 301 14.07 13.86 -13.39
CA ASN A 301 14.95 14.47 -12.39
C ASN A 301 15.00 13.60 -11.14
N ALA A 302 16.11 12.93 -10.94
CA ALA A 302 16.22 11.94 -9.88
C ALA A 302 16.19 12.55 -8.46
N ASN A 303 16.44 13.87 -8.33
CA ASN A 303 16.35 14.57 -7.06
C ASN A 303 14.90 14.71 -6.55
N THR A 304 13.90 14.48 -7.38
CA THR A 304 12.48 14.52 -6.99
C THR A 304 12.06 13.33 -6.14
N LEU A 305 12.83 12.24 -6.20
CA LEU A 305 12.60 11.06 -5.37
C LEU A 305 13.03 11.37 -3.93
N ILE A 306 12.09 11.53 -3.01
CA ILE A 306 12.37 11.82 -1.60
C ILE A 306 11.62 10.83 -0.71
N SER A 307 12.24 10.36 0.38
CA SER A 307 11.44 9.63 1.37
C SER A 307 10.50 10.62 2.01
N TYR A 308 9.24 10.23 2.12
CA TYR A 308 8.31 11.10 2.79
C TYR A 308 8.61 11.11 4.31
N THR A 309 8.43 12.26 4.93
CA THR A 309 8.46 12.41 6.38
C THR A 309 7.04 12.59 6.84
N ILE A 310 6.61 11.94 7.93
CA ILE A 310 5.30 12.26 8.51
C ILE A 310 5.38 13.72 8.98
N PRO A 311 4.53 14.61 8.47
CA PRO A 311 4.46 15.96 8.98
C PRO A 311 4.06 15.93 10.46
N GLN A 312 4.74 16.72 11.30
CA GLN A 312 4.24 16.96 12.66
C GLN A 312 2.84 17.60 12.58
N GLY A 313 1.94 17.19 13.47
CA GLY A 313 0.57 17.75 13.51
C GLY A 313 -0.34 17.26 12.38
N ILE A 314 -0.16 16.04 11.89
CA ILE A 314 -1.05 15.47 10.86
C ILE A 314 -2.52 15.43 11.32
N ASN A 315 -2.76 15.41 12.63
CA ASN A 315 -4.07 15.51 13.27
C ASN A 315 -4.70 16.92 13.21
N THR A 316 -3.94 17.94 12.81
CA THR A 316 -4.40 19.35 12.81
C THR A 316 -4.24 20.02 11.44
N ILE A 317 -4.23 19.26 10.34
CA ILE A 317 -4.04 19.85 9.01
C ILE A 317 -5.22 20.78 8.68
N VAL A 318 -4.92 22.06 8.48
CA VAL A 318 -5.83 23.11 7.99
C VAL A 318 -5.27 23.53 6.63
N LEU A 319 -5.96 23.25 5.53
CA LEU A 319 -5.46 23.72 4.23
C LEU A 319 -5.75 25.21 4.04
N ASN A 320 -4.79 25.89 3.41
CA ASN A 320 -4.85 27.28 3.04
C ASN A 320 -4.74 27.39 1.50
N THR A 321 -5.63 26.70 0.78
CA THR A 321 -5.59 26.67 -0.68
C THR A 321 -6.62 27.59 -1.30
N SER A 322 -6.17 28.52 -2.15
CA SER A 322 -7.00 29.32 -3.06
C SER A 322 -7.52 28.53 -4.28
N GLN A 323 -7.20 27.24 -4.37
CA GLN A 323 -7.73 26.34 -5.38
C GLN A 323 -9.18 25.98 -5.04
N LYS A 324 -10.10 26.27 -5.97
CA LYS A 324 -11.50 25.84 -5.89
C LYS A 324 -11.57 24.32 -5.85
N ILE A 325 -11.87 23.75 -4.69
CA ILE A 325 -12.20 22.34 -4.53
C ILE A 325 -13.69 22.21 -4.82
N THR A 326 -14.06 21.63 -5.96
CA THR A 326 -15.45 21.32 -6.27
C THR A 326 -15.74 19.89 -5.83
N GLY A 327 -16.34 19.77 -4.65
CA GLY A 327 -17.29 18.72 -4.32
C GLY A 327 -18.67 19.37 -4.18
N THR A 328 -19.74 18.57 -4.15
CA THR A 328 -21.09 19.07 -3.86
C THR A 328 -21.05 19.86 -2.54
N ASN A 329 -21.33 21.16 -2.57
CA ASN A 329 -21.28 22.07 -1.42
C ASN A 329 -19.89 22.29 -0.75
N GLY A 330 -18.77 22.08 -1.46
CA GLY A 330 -17.43 22.38 -0.91
C GLY A 330 -16.98 21.41 0.19
N VAL A 331 -17.59 20.23 0.26
CA VAL A 331 -17.15 19.10 1.08
C VAL A 331 -16.69 17.99 0.15
N TYR A 332 -15.46 17.52 0.32
CA TYR A 332 -14.97 16.28 -0.24
C TYR A 332 -15.12 15.21 0.84
N GLU A 333 -16.08 14.32 0.65
CA GLU A 333 -16.24 13.14 1.51
C GLU A 333 -15.64 11.95 0.78
N ARG A 334 -14.68 11.27 1.41
CA ARG A 334 -14.19 9.99 0.91
C ARG A 334 -14.35 8.92 1.98
N GLN A 335 -15.29 8.02 1.74
CA GLN A 335 -15.52 6.88 2.62
C GLN A 335 -14.46 5.81 2.38
N GLY A 336 -13.57 5.64 3.35
CA GLY A 336 -12.72 4.48 3.47
C GLY A 336 -13.37 3.41 4.35
N PRO A 337 -12.82 2.19 4.36
CA PRO A 337 -13.30 1.12 5.23
C PRO A 337 -13.05 1.39 6.72
N TYR A 338 -12.06 2.22 7.05
CA TYR A 338 -11.65 2.52 8.42
C TYR A 338 -12.04 3.93 8.89
N ALA A 339 -12.22 4.87 7.96
CA ALA A 339 -12.54 6.26 8.26
C ALA A 339 -13.18 6.96 7.04
N THR A 340 -13.96 8.01 7.31
CA THR A 340 -14.38 8.96 6.30
C THR A 340 -13.48 10.18 6.34
N LEU A 341 -12.73 10.41 5.27
CA LEU A 341 -11.98 11.66 5.11
C LEU A 341 -12.96 12.74 4.66
N ASN A 342 -13.29 13.68 5.56
CA ASN A 342 -14.06 14.87 5.23
C ASN A 342 -13.13 16.07 5.07
N VAL A 343 -13.07 16.58 3.85
CA VAL A 343 -12.34 17.79 3.45
C VAL A 343 -13.37 18.89 3.25
N LYS A 344 -13.53 19.81 4.20
CA LYS A 344 -14.46 20.94 4.02
C LYS A 344 -13.68 22.21 3.68
N THR A 345 -13.88 22.73 2.47
CA THR A 345 -13.43 24.07 2.13
C THR A 345 -14.44 25.09 2.64
N ILE A 346 -14.04 25.89 3.63
CA ILE A 346 -14.77 27.12 3.99
C ILE A 346 -14.01 28.28 3.32
N PRO A 347 -14.69 29.24 2.69
CA PRO A 347 -14.03 30.45 2.21
C PRO A 347 -13.18 31.08 3.34
N ASN A 348 -11.87 31.17 3.11
CA ASN A 348 -10.85 31.72 4.02
C ASN A 348 -10.42 30.86 5.23
N GLN A 349 -10.92 29.62 5.39
CA GLN A 349 -10.39 28.62 6.35
C GLN A 349 -10.72 27.19 5.87
N SER A 350 -9.75 26.34 5.51
CA SER A 350 -10.09 24.93 5.21
C SER A 350 -9.83 24.06 6.43
N GLN A 351 -10.88 23.55 7.05
CA GLN A 351 -10.78 22.58 8.14
C GLN A 351 -11.04 21.17 7.61
N TYR A 352 -10.29 20.22 8.17
CA TYR A 352 -10.41 18.80 7.85
C TYR A 352 -10.88 18.10 9.10
N THR A 353 -11.80 17.17 8.91
CA THR A 353 -12.16 16.22 9.94
C THR A 353 -12.01 14.85 9.32
N ILE A 354 -11.12 14.04 9.88
CA ILE A 354 -11.22 12.61 9.69
C ILE A 354 -12.36 12.20 10.59
N THR A 355 -13.56 12.08 10.03
CA THR A 355 -14.71 11.59 10.79
C THR A 355 -14.67 10.10 10.66
N GLN A 356 -14.42 9.41 11.75
CA GLN A 356 -14.56 7.98 11.75
C GLN A 356 -16.02 7.60 11.49
N LYS A 357 -16.24 6.44 10.86
CA LYS A 357 -17.57 5.86 10.73
C LYS A 357 -18.15 5.69 12.14
N GLU A 358 -19.36 6.19 12.38
CA GLU A 358 -20.00 6.17 13.70
C GLU A 358 -19.97 4.76 14.31
N GLY A 359 -19.32 4.62 15.46
CA GLY A 359 -19.57 3.53 16.38
C GLY A 359 -20.28 3.98 17.65
N ASP A 360 -20.39 3.07 18.61
CA ASP A 360 -21.38 3.10 19.69
C ASP A 360 -21.26 4.24 20.71
N VAL A 361 -20.18 5.02 20.63
CA VAL A 361 -19.80 6.02 21.61
C VAL A 361 -19.43 7.31 20.85
N GLY A 362 -20.20 8.39 21.08
CA GLY A 362 -20.00 9.69 20.42
C GLY A 362 -20.97 10.03 19.27
N ALA A 363 -21.95 9.17 18.96
CA ALA A 363 -22.94 9.34 17.87
C ALA A 363 -23.89 10.57 17.97
N ALA A 364 -23.62 11.53 18.86
CA ALA A 364 -24.42 12.74 19.04
C ALA A 364 -23.69 14.03 18.59
N GLY A 365 -22.52 13.92 17.96
CA GLY A 365 -21.76 15.08 17.47
C GLY A 365 -21.21 16.00 18.57
N ALA A 366 -21.21 15.56 19.83
CA ALA A 366 -20.83 16.36 20.99
C ALA A 366 -19.36 16.21 21.44
N GLY A 367 -18.53 15.48 20.68
CA GLY A 367 -17.19 15.09 21.13
C GLY A 367 -17.22 13.96 22.17
N PHE A 368 -16.06 13.39 22.47
CA PHE A 368 -15.94 12.34 23.49
C PHE A 368 -15.92 12.96 24.88
N THR A 369 -16.71 12.41 25.79
CA THR A 369 -16.80 12.87 27.20
C THR A 369 -16.17 11.85 28.14
N GLU A 370 -15.79 12.26 29.36
CA GLU A 370 -15.27 11.32 30.37
C GLU A 370 -16.25 10.17 30.71
N ALA A 371 -17.56 10.39 30.50
CA ALA A 371 -18.58 9.36 30.61
C ALA A 371 -18.50 8.30 29.49
N ASP A 372 -18.11 8.71 28.28
CA ASP A 372 -17.88 7.83 27.13
C ASP A 372 -16.67 6.92 27.36
N PHE A 373 -15.60 7.46 27.95
CA PHE A 373 -14.45 6.66 28.39
C PHE A 373 -14.82 5.66 29.49
N THR A 374 -15.57 6.12 30.50
CA THR A 374 -16.00 5.25 31.60
C THR A 374 -16.85 4.08 31.07
N ARG A 375 -17.71 4.34 30.07
CA ARG A 375 -18.50 3.31 29.40
C ARG A 375 -17.62 2.35 28.61
N TRP A 376 -16.74 2.84 27.73
CA TRP A 376 -15.84 2.00 26.92
C TRP A 376 -14.91 1.15 27.78
N ASN A 377 -14.23 1.73 28.76
CA ASN A 377 -13.31 1.00 29.63
C ASN A 377 -14.04 -0.12 30.38
N CYS A 378 -15.28 0.16 30.79
CA CYS A 378 -16.11 -0.83 31.45
C CYS A 378 -16.63 -1.91 30.48
N GLU A 379 -16.97 -1.58 29.24
CA GLU A 379 -17.31 -2.55 28.19
C GLU A 379 -16.10 -3.44 27.80
N TYR A 380 -14.90 -2.85 27.75
CA TYR A 380 -13.64 -3.53 27.42
C TYR A 380 -13.21 -4.49 28.53
N VAL A 381 -13.15 -3.99 29.77
CA VAL A 381 -12.70 -4.77 30.93
C VAL A 381 -13.80 -5.68 31.48
N GLY A 382 -15.07 -5.33 31.27
CA GLY A 382 -16.24 -6.05 31.78
C GLY A 382 -16.84 -7.08 30.83
N GLY A 383 -16.21 -7.37 29.68
CA GLY A 383 -16.72 -8.35 28.72
C GLY A 383 -18.07 -7.97 28.10
N GLY A 384 -18.27 -6.67 27.87
CA GLY A 384 -19.47 -6.12 27.24
C GLY A 384 -20.65 -5.86 28.18
N ILE A 385 -20.48 -5.92 29.50
CA ILE A 385 -21.52 -5.52 30.47
C ILE A 385 -20.97 -4.47 31.42
N CYS A 386 -21.64 -3.33 31.47
CA CYS A 386 -21.33 -2.23 32.37
C CYS A 386 -22.56 -1.83 33.20
N ASN A 387 -22.37 -1.61 34.50
CA ASN A 387 -23.46 -1.25 35.41
C ASN A 387 -23.59 0.26 35.68
N ASN A 388 -22.50 1.02 35.52
CA ASN A 388 -22.53 2.48 35.70
C ASN A 388 -21.36 3.17 34.94
N PRO A 389 -21.62 3.89 33.84
CA PRO A 389 -22.92 4.02 33.17
C PRO A 389 -23.39 2.68 32.62
N TYR A 390 -24.69 2.39 32.66
CA TYR A 390 -25.20 1.13 32.14
C TYR A 390 -24.90 0.98 30.64
N SER A 391 -24.32 -0.16 30.26
CA SER A 391 -24.15 -0.58 28.88
C SER A 391 -24.09 -2.10 28.77
N ASN A 392 -24.50 -2.63 27.63
CA ASN A 392 -24.45 -4.06 27.31
C ASN A 392 -23.81 -4.31 25.93
N LYS A 393 -22.92 -3.39 25.51
CA LYS A 393 -22.27 -3.37 24.20
C LYS A 393 -20.82 -3.82 24.31
N THR A 394 -20.23 -4.23 23.20
CA THR A 394 -18.81 -4.54 23.09
C THR A 394 -18.03 -3.24 22.85
N ALA A 395 -16.85 -3.09 23.47
CA ALA A 395 -16.00 -1.91 23.37
C ALA A 395 -15.32 -1.79 21.99
N ASP A 396 -16.12 -1.50 20.97
CA ASP A 396 -15.73 -1.43 19.56
C ASP A 396 -16.25 -0.11 18.98
N PHE A 397 -15.34 0.86 18.88
CA PHE A 397 -15.64 2.23 18.46
C PHE A 397 -15.90 2.34 16.96
N ASN A 398 -15.55 1.34 16.16
CA ASN A 398 -15.72 1.36 14.71
C ASN A 398 -16.69 0.28 14.19
N GLN A 399 -17.27 -0.51 15.11
CA GLN A 399 -18.26 -1.57 14.89
C GLN A 399 -17.80 -2.67 13.93
N ASN A 400 -16.49 -2.98 13.88
CA ASN A 400 -15.96 -4.07 13.05
C ASN A 400 -16.04 -5.46 13.73
N ASN A 401 -16.66 -5.55 14.91
CA ASN A 401 -16.75 -6.70 15.80
C ASN A 401 -15.40 -7.20 16.35
N THR A 402 -14.37 -6.36 16.32
CA THR A 402 -13.05 -6.65 16.88
C THR A 402 -12.59 -5.47 17.71
N ILE A 403 -11.96 -5.74 18.86
CA ILE A 403 -11.35 -4.66 19.65
C ILE A 403 -9.86 -4.62 19.32
N ASP A 404 -9.41 -3.57 18.67
CA ASP A 404 -8.04 -3.43 18.19
C ASP A 404 -7.42 -2.06 18.53
N LEU A 405 -6.24 -1.79 17.99
CA LEU A 405 -5.52 -0.54 18.23
C LEU A 405 -6.21 0.67 17.59
N LEU A 406 -7.06 0.46 16.59
CA LEU A 406 -7.89 1.52 16.03
C LEU A 406 -8.89 1.96 17.11
N ASP A 407 -9.57 1.05 17.80
CA ASP A 407 -10.46 1.36 18.93
C ASP A 407 -9.79 2.23 19.99
N PHE A 408 -8.54 1.90 20.32
CA PHE A 408 -7.73 2.67 21.26
C PHE A 408 -7.29 4.03 20.72
N GLU A 409 -6.93 4.13 19.45
CA GLU A 409 -6.46 5.38 18.85
C GLU A 409 -7.61 6.41 18.68
N ILE A 410 -8.82 5.93 18.40
CA ILE A 410 -10.05 6.76 18.37
C ILE A 410 -10.31 7.37 19.74
N TRP A 411 -10.20 6.55 20.78
CA TRP A 411 -10.28 7.01 22.15
C TRP A 411 -9.24 8.11 22.44
N ARG A 412 -7.98 7.87 22.10
CA ARG A 412 -6.88 8.81 22.37
C ARG A 412 -7.11 10.17 21.71
N GLN A 413 -7.69 10.20 20.52
CA GLN A 413 -7.98 11.43 19.77
C GLN A 413 -9.21 12.19 20.29
N GLY A 414 -10.03 11.59 21.16
CA GLY A 414 -11.20 12.25 21.75
C GLY A 414 -10.92 13.13 22.97
N PHE A 415 -9.74 12.99 23.58
CA PHE A 415 -9.41 13.61 24.88
C PHE A 415 -8.20 14.57 24.84
N TYR A 416 -7.62 14.79 23.66
CA TYR A 416 -6.56 15.77 23.37
C TYR A 416 -6.91 16.54 22.10
#